data_AF-A0A1H9U284-F1
#
_entry.id   AF-A0A1H9U284-F1
#
_cell.length_a   1.000
_cell.length_b   1.000
_cell.length_c   1.000
_cell.angle_alpha   90.00
_cell.angle_beta   90.00
_cell.angle_gamma   90.00
#
_symmetry.space_group_name_H-M   'P 1'
#
loop_
_entity.id
_entity.type
_entity.pdbx_description
1 polymer ?
#
loop_
_entity_poly.entity_id
_entity_poly.type
_entity_poly.pdbx_seq_one_letter_code
_entity_poly.pdbx_strand_id
1 'polypeptide(L)'
;MAKIPEKWLVVITVLLGTFTIILNNSMLNPAVPHFMQVFDADAVATGWVITIFMVTMGMVMPLTGYLGDKFGKKQLYMSGLTLFLAGSVLGSLSWDLQSLIFFRGLQGIGGGVMMPLSMALIFEVFPKNERGLATGVWGIAAMMAPTIGPLLVVV
;
A
#
# COMPACT_ATOMS: atom_id res chain seq x y z
N MET A 1 31.81 8.33 -1.93
CA MET A 1 30.38 8.00 -1.83
C MET A 1 29.78 8.89 -0.74
N ALA A 2 28.93 9.86 -1.11
CA ALA A 2 28.29 10.73 -0.13
C ALA A 2 27.38 9.90 0.78
N LYS A 3 27.59 9.93 2.10
CA LYS A 3 26.69 9.27 3.05
C LYS A 3 25.33 9.96 2.98
N ILE A 4 24.32 9.24 2.51
CA ILE A 4 22.93 9.71 2.52
C ILE A 4 22.58 10.01 3.98
N PRO A 5 22.12 11.23 4.33
CA PRO A 5 21.69 11.52 5.69
C PRO A 5 20.61 10.53 6.11
N GLU A 6 20.68 10.00 7.34
CA GLU A 6 19.73 8.97 7.83
C GLU A 6 18.26 9.36 7.61
N LYS A 7 17.96 10.67 7.64
CA LYS A 7 16.63 11.20 7.33
C LYS A 7 16.10 10.85 5.93
N TRP A 8 16.96 10.89 4.93
CA TRP A 8 16.59 10.57 3.54
C TRP A 8 16.44 9.06 3.32
N LEU A 9 17.15 8.23 4.08
CA LEU A 9 16.96 6.77 4.04
C LEU A 9 15.56 6.39 4.54
N VAL A 10 15.09 7.01 5.64
CA VAL A 10 13.72 6.81 6.14
C VAL A 10 12.69 7.18 5.06
N VAL A 11 12.88 8.33 4.40
CA VAL A 11 12.00 8.77 3.31
C VAL A 11 12.00 7.77 2.17
N ILE A 12 13.16 7.32 1.69
CA ILE A 12 13.23 6.36 0.58
C ILE A 12 12.50 5.06 0.94
N THR A 13 12.73 4.50 2.13
CA THR A 13 12.05 3.27 2.57
C THR A 13 10.54 3.45 2.63
N VAL A 14 10.10 4.56 3.21
CA VAL A 14 8.68 4.88 3.37
C VAL A 14 8.01 5.11 2.01
N LEU A 15 8.68 5.84 1.11
CA LEU A 15 8.24 6.10 -0.26
C LEU A 15 8.08 4.82 -1.05
N LEU A 16 9.08 3.92 -0.99
CA LEU A 16 9.00 2.64 -1.68
C LEU A 16 7.80 1.82 -1.20
N GLY A 17 7.57 1.75 0.11
CA GLY A 17 6.41 1.03 0.64
C GLY A 17 5.08 1.65 0.20
N THR A 18 4.93 2.98 0.28
CA THR A 18 3.72 3.65 -0.20
C THR A 18 3.53 3.48 -1.72
N PHE A 19 4.61 3.61 -2.50
CA PHE A 19 4.60 3.41 -3.94
C PHE A 19 4.10 2.02 -4.30
N THR A 20 4.60 0.97 -3.63
CA THR A 20 4.15 -0.41 -3.86
C THR A 20 2.66 -0.58 -3.57
N ILE A 21 2.12 0.05 -2.52
CA ILE A 21 0.68 -0.01 -2.21
C ILE A 21 -0.15 0.57 -3.35
N ILE A 22 0.21 1.77 -3.79
CA ILE A 22 -0.55 2.48 -4.83
C ILE A 22 -0.42 1.76 -6.18
N LEU A 23 0.79 1.30 -6.52
CA LEU A 23 1.04 0.53 -7.73
C LEU A 23 0.24 -0.77 -7.74
N ASN A 24 0.21 -1.50 -6.62
CA ASN A 24 -0.53 -2.76 -6.55
C ASN A 24 -2.04 -2.55 -6.77
N ASN A 25 -2.60 -1.47 -6.22
CA ASN A 25 -4.01 -1.15 -6.41
C ASN A 25 -4.32 -0.69 -7.84
N SER A 26 -3.44 0.11 -8.46
CA SER A 26 -3.65 0.61 -9.81
C SER A 26 -3.63 -0.51 -10.86
N MET A 27 -2.76 -1.51 -10.70
CA MET A 27 -2.66 -2.66 -11.60
C MET A 27 -3.91 -3.57 -11.60
N LEU A 28 -4.78 -3.46 -10.59
CA LEU A 28 -5.95 -4.34 -10.49
C LEU A 28 -7.16 -3.89 -11.27
N ASN A 29 -7.36 -2.57 -11.39
CA ASN A 29 -8.53 -2.04 -12.07
C ASN A 29 -8.64 -2.60 -13.50
N PRO A 30 -7.55 -2.67 -14.29
CA PRO A 30 -7.57 -3.30 -15.62
C PRO A 30 -7.65 -4.83 -15.58
N ALA A 31 -7.30 -5.48 -14.47
CA ALA A 31 -7.27 -6.94 -14.33
C ALA A 31 -8.64 -7.56 -13.99
N VAL A 32 -9.64 -6.75 -13.63
CA VAL A 32 -10.99 -7.23 -13.26
C VAL A 32 -11.61 -8.14 -14.33
N PRO A 33 -11.63 -7.78 -15.63
CA PRO A 33 -12.19 -8.67 -16.66
C PRO A 33 -11.46 -10.01 -16.74
N HIS A 34 -10.15 -10.03 -16.49
CA HIS A 34 -9.37 -11.27 -16.48
C HIS A 34 -9.75 -12.17 -15.29
N PHE A 35 -9.94 -11.59 -14.10
CA PHE A 35 -10.42 -12.36 -12.94
C PHE A 35 -11.81 -12.94 -13.15
N MET A 36 -12.72 -12.20 -13.80
CA MET A 36 -14.05 -12.72 -14.15
C MET A 36 -13.96 -13.98 -15.01
N GLN A 37 -13.04 -14.00 -15.99
CA GLN A 37 -12.81 -15.16 -16.86
C GLN A 37 -12.15 -16.34 -16.11
N VAL A 38 -11.13 -16.07 -15.30
CA VAL A 38 -10.37 -17.11 -14.58
C VAL A 38 -11.21 -17.79 -13.50
N PHE A 39 -12.03 -17.02 -12.78
CA PHE A 39 -12.83 -17.53 -11.66
C PHE A 39 -14.29 -17.84 -12.03
N ASP A 40 -14.67 -17.69 -13.31
CA ASP A 40 -16.06 -17.85 -13.79
C ASP A 40 -17.07 -17.10 -12.90
N ALA A 41 -16.77 -15.81 -12.65
CA ALA A 41 -17.50 -14.99 -11.70
C ALA A 41 -18.06 -13.72 -12.34
N ASP A 42 -19.17 -13.23 -11.80
CA ASP A 42 -19.78 -11.99 -12.26
C ASP A 42 -18.98 -10.74 -11.83
N ALA A 43 -19.33 -9.61 -12.43
CA ALA A 43 -18.66 -8.34 -12.15
C ALA A 43 -18.84 -7.89 -10.70
N VAL A 44 -19.98 -8.23 -10.07
CA VAL A 44 -20.29 -7.85 -8.68
C VAL A 44 -19.40 -8.61 -7.71
N ALA A 45 -19.31 -9.94 -7.85
CA ALA A 45 -18.44 -10.77 -7.04
C ALA A 45 -16.97 -10.41 -7.25
N THR A 46 -16.54 -10.20 -8.50
CA THR A 46 -15.14 -9.84 -8.80
C THR A 46 -14.78 -8.44 -8.29
N GLY A 47 -15.72 -7.49 -8.31
CA GLY A 47 -15.52 -6.15 -7.78
C GLY A 47 -15.12 -6.12 -6.29
N TRP A 48 -15.50 -7.15 -5.52
CA TRP A 48 -15.08 -7.28 -4.12
C TRP A 48 -13.57 -7.39 -3.93
N VAL A 49 -12.81 -7.84 -4.94
CA VAL A 49 -11.34 -7.89 -4.89
C VAL A 49 -10.73 -6.51 -4.62
N ILE A 50 -11.33 -5.46 -5.21
CA ILE A 50 -10.89 -4.07 -5.02
C ILE A 50 -11.57 -3.46 -3.78
N THR A 51 -12.88 -3.68 -3.63
CA THR A 51 -13.67 -3.11 -2.54
C THR A 51 -13.15 -3.56 -1.17
N ILE A 52 -12.86 -4.84 -0.98
CA ILE A 52 -12.43 -5.36 0.32
C ILE A 52 -11.09 -4.76 0.77
N PHE A 53 -10.18 -4.52 -0.18
CA PHE A 53 -8.90 -3.86 0.08
C PHE A 53 -9.14 -2.44 0.57
N MET A 54 -10.00 -1.67 -0.10
CA MET A 54 -10.31 -0.29 0.30
C MET A 54 -11.04 -0.22 1.64
N VAL A 55 -11.99 -1.12 1.87
CA VAL A 55 -12.77 -1.19 3.11
C VAL A 55 -11.86 -1.49 4.31
N THR A 56 -11.05 -2.55 4.21
CA THR A 56 -10.11 -2.91 5.29
C THR A 56 -9.04 -1.84 5.51
N MET A 57 -8.51 -1.25 4.43
CA MET A 57 -7.58 -0.13 4.51
C MET A 57 -8.20 1.06 5.26
N GLY A 58 -9.40 1.47 4.88
CA GLY A 58 -10.12 2.58 5.51
C GLY A 58 -10.48 2.34 6.97
N MET A 59 -10.83 1.10 7.34
CA MET A 59 -11.11 0.73 8.73
C MET A 59 -9.87 0.83 9.63
N VAL A 60 -8.69 0.48 9.11
CA VAL A 60 -7.45 0.39 9.91
C VAL A 60 -6.70 1.72 9.99
N MET A 61 -6.84 2.59 9.00
CA MET A 61 -6.23 3.93 8.99
C MET A 61 -6.42 4.73 10.30
N PRO A 62 -7.65 4.91 10.85
CA PRO A 62 -7.84 5.69 12.07
C PRO A 62 -7.22 5.03 13.31
N LEU A 63 -7.16 3.70 13.36
CA LEU A 63 -6.55 2.95 14.47
C LEU A 63 -5.03 3.12 14.51
N THR A 64 -4.44 3.48 13.38
CA THR A 64 -2.99 3.50 13.21
C THR A 64 -2.29 4.54 14.09
N GLY A 65 -2.92 5.68 14.37
CA GLY A 65 -2.37 6.68 15.28
C GLY A 65 -2.19 6.11 16.69
N TYR A 66 -3.27 5.56 17.26
CA TYR A 66 -3.24 4.92 18.57
C TYR A 66 -2.24 3.76 18.65
N LEU A 67 -2.25 2.87 17.64
CA LEU A 67 -1.32 1.74 17.59
C LEU A 67 0.12 2.21 17.44
N GLY A 68 0.36 3.26 16.67
CA GLY A 68 1.68 3.83 16.44
C GLY A 68 2.28 4.46 17.70
N ASP A 69 1.45 5.13 18.50
CA ASP A 69 1.86 5.69 19.79
C ASP A 69 2.10 4.59 20.84
N LYS A 70 1.33 3.49 20.80
CA LYS A 70 1.46 2.37 21.74
C LYS A 70 2.62 1.43 21.44
N PHE A 71 2.79 1.03 20.19
CA PHE A 71 3.78 0.01 19.77
C PHE A 71 5.01 0.59 19.07
N GLY A 72 5.02 1.90 18.82
CA GLY A 72 6.07 2.57 18.07
C GLY A 72 5.83 2.52 16.57
N LYS A 73 5.86 3.70 15.93
CA LYS A 73 5.58 3.90 14.51
C LYS A 73 6.47 3.06 13.59
N LYS A 74 7.76 2.93 13.90
CA LYS A 74 8.70 2.14 13.09
C LYS A 74 8.35 0.65 13.08
N GLN A 75 8.12 0.06 14.26
CA GLN A 75 7.78 -1.36 14.37
C GLN A 75 6.43 -1.66 13.72
N LEU A 76 5.45 -0.78 13.94
CA LEU A 76 4.14 -0.89 13.33
C LEU A 76 4.21 -0.77 11.80
N TYR A 77 4.98 0.17 11.26
CA TYR A 77 5.21 0.28 9.81
C TYR A 77 5.82 -1.00 9.23
N MET A 78 6.85 -1.55 9.87
CA MET A 78 7.48 -2.80 9.41
C MET A 78 6.50 -3.97 9.46
N SER A 79 5.65 -4.08 10.49
CA SER A 79 4.61 -5.12 10.53
C SER A 79 3.57 -4.95 9.41
N GLY A 80 3.17 -3.71 9.10
CA GLY A 80 2.27 -3.40 7.99
C GLY A 80 2.90 -3.78 6.66
N LEU A 81 4.19 -3.48 6.46
CA LEU A 81 4.94 -3.86 5.27
C LEU A 81 5.03 -5.39 5.10
N THR A 82 5.36 -6.12 6.17
CA THR A 82 5.39 -7.59 6.12
C THR A 82 4.02 -8.16 5.80
N LEU A 83 2.95 -7.64 6.42
CA LEU A 83 1.58 -8.09 6.16
C LEU A 83 1.15 -7.78 4.71
N PHE A 84 1.50 -6.61 4.19
CA PHE A 84 1.23 -6.22 2.82
C PHE A 84 1.94 -7.16 1.82
N LEU A 85 3.23 -7.45 2.04
CA LEU A 85 3.99 -8.35 1.18
C LEU A 85 3.45 -9.78 1.26
N ALA A 86 3.15 -10.28 2.47
CA ALA A 86 2.55 -11.59 2.66
C ALA A 86 1.20 -11.69 1.95
N GLY A 87 0.32 -10.71 2.11
CA GLY A 87 -0.97 -10.64 1.42
C GLY A 87 -0.84 -10.56 -0.10
N SER A 88 0.21 -9.90 -0.61
CA SER A 88 0.51 -9.86 -2.05
C SER A 88 0.88 -11.24 -2.60
N VAL A 89 1.78 -11.94 -1.90
CA VAL A 89 2.22 -13.29 -2.30
C VAL A 89 1.06 -14.29 -2.18
N LEU A 90 0.33 -14.27 -1.06
CA LEU A 90 -0.85 -15.12 -0.88
C LEU A 90 -1.93 -14.84 -1.92
N GLY A 91 -2.17 -13.57 -2.26
CA GLY A 91 -3.09 -13.18 -3.32
C GLY A 91 -2.68 -13.72 -4.70
N SER A 92 -1.37 -13.78 -5.00
CA SER A 92 -0.90 -14.40 -6.25
C SER A 92 -1.06 -15.93 -6.28
N LEU A 93 -1.20 -16.56 -5.12
CA LEU A 93 -1.38 -18.01 -4.95
C LEU A 93 -2.83 -18.39 -4.64
N SER A 94 -3.78 -17.47 -4.84
CA SER A 94 -5.20 -17.72 -4.59
C SER A 94 -5.72 -18.84 -5.50
N TRP A 95 -6.47 -19.77 -4.92
CA TRP A 95 -7.05 -20.92 -5.63
C TRP A 95 -8.51 -20.70 -6.05
N ASP A 96 -9.18 -19.71 -5.45
CA ASP A 96 -10.54 -19.29 -5.80
C ASP A 96 -10.76 -17.79 -5.52
N LEU A 97 -11.87 -17.24 -6.00
CA LEU A 97 -12.20 -15.82 -5.81
C LEU A 97 -12.33 -15.40 -4.34
N GLN A 98 -12.89 -16.24 -3.47
CA GLN A 98 -13.05 -15.93 -2.05
C GLN A 98 -11.69 -15.87 -1.35
N SER A 99 -10.78 -16.79 -1.66
CA SER A 99 -9.41 -16.79 -1.16
C SER A 99 -8.66 -15.53 -1.59
N LEU A 100 -8.82 -15.10 -2.86
CA LEU A 100 -8.26 -13.84 -3.36
C LEU A 100 -8.82 -12.64 -2.58
N ILE A 101 -10.14 -12.54 -2.42
CA ILE A 101 -10.80 -11.47 -1.65
C ILE A 101 -10.28 -11.45 -0.20
N PHE A 102 -10.13 -12.60 0.44
CA PHE A 102 -9.62 -12.70 1.81
C PHE A 102 -8.17 -12.18 1.91
N PHE A 103 -7.28 -12.65 1.03
CA PHE A 103 -5.89 -12.17 1.02
C PHE A 103 -5.78 -10.68 0.68
N ARG A 104 -6.70 -10.16 -0.14
CA ARG A 104 -6.84 -8.72 -0.39
C ARG A 104 -7.26 -7.93 0.84
N GLY A 105 -8.17 -8.47 1.64
CA GLY A 105 -8.51 -7.88 2.93
C GLY A 105 -7.28 -7.78 3.85
N LEU A 106 -6.50 -8.86 3.97
CA LEU A 106 -5.26 -8.86 4.76
C LEU A 106 -4.24 -7.85 4.23
N GLN A 107 -4.09 -7.76 2.91
CA GLN A 107 -3.19 -6.80 2.28
C GLN A 107 -3.66 -5.34 2.53
N GLY A 108 -4.97 -5.09 2.50
CA GLY A 108 -5.56 -3.78 2.80
C GLY A 108 -5.31 -3.32 4.23
N ILE A 109 -5.33 -4.23 5.20
CA ILE A 109 -4.93 -3.95 6.59
C ILE A 109 -3.48 -3.44 6.63
N GLY A 110 -2.55 -4.12 5.95
CA GLY A 110 -1.14 -3.69 5.87
C GLY A 110 -0.99 -2.30 5.24
N GLY A 111 -1.67 -2.07 4.11
CA GLY A 111 -1.68 -0.78 3.42
C GLY A 111 -2.26 0.36 4.28
N GLY A 112 -3.31 0.06 5.04
CA GLY A 112 -4.01 1.01 5.91
C GLY A 112 -3.18 1.48 7.09
N VAL A 113 -2.28 0.63 7.58
CA VAL A 113 -1.27 1.00 8.58
C VAL A 113 -0.14 1.83 7.96
N MET A 114 0.36 1.40 6.80
CA MET A 114 1.55 2.02 6.20
C MET A 114 1.29 3.44 5.69
N MET A 115 0.12 3.72 5.10
CA MET A 115 -0.17 5.05 4.55
C MET A 115 -0.10 6.20 5.59
N PRO A 116 -0.86 6.18 6.70
CA PRO A 116 -0.78 7.26 7.68
C PRO A 116 0.57 7.29 8.42
N LEU A 117 1.21 6.13 8.68
CA LEU A 117 2.54 6.10 9.28
C LEU A 117 3.62 6.65 8.37
N SER A 118 3.47 6.52 7.05
CA SER A 118 4.41 7.09 6.08
C SER A 118 4.56 8.59 6.31
N MET A 119 3.43 9.30 6.41
CA MET A 119 3.39 10.73 6.70
C MET A 119 3.92 11.05 8.09
N ALA A 120 3.52 10.27 9.10
CA ALA A 120 3.97 10.49 10.48
C ALA A 120 5.50 10.39 10.62
N LEU A 121 6.12 9.37 10.00
CA LEU A 121 7.57 9.17 10.01
C LEU A 121 8.30 10.29 9.27
N ILE A 122 7.78 10.74 8.12
CA ILE A 122 8.34 11.89 7.40
C ILE A 122 8.34 13.14 8.29
N PHE A 123 7.23 13.43 8.97
CA PHE A 123 7.11 14.60 9.84
C PHE A 123 7.96 14.54 11.10
N GLU A 124 8.24 13.34 11.61
CA GLU A 124 9.10 13.12 12.77
C GLU A 124 10.58 13.38 12.44
N VAL A 125 10.98 13.05 11.23
CA VAL A 125 12.38 13.11 10.79
C VAL A 125 12.74 14.46 10.13
N PHE A 126 11.76 15.17 9.57
CA PHE A 126 11.99 16.45 8.89
C PHE A 126 11.57 17.66 9.74
N PRO A 127 12.43 18.70 9.83
CA PRO A 127 12.07 19.95 10.49
C PRO A 127 10.94 20.66 9.73
N LYS A 128 10.14 21.47 10.43
CA LYS A 128 8.90 22.07 9.90
C LYS A 128 9.09 22.80 8.55
N ASN A 129 10.23 23.44 8.34
CA ASN A 129 10.59 24.16 7.12
C ASN A 129 10.89 23.26 5.91
N GLU A 130 11.25 21.99 6.12
CA GLU A 130 11.57 21.03 5.05
C GLU A 130 10.42 20.07 4.74
N ARG A 131 9.36 20.03 5.57
CA ARG A 131 8.23 19.10 5.43
C ARG A 131 7.52 19.23 4.09
N GLY A 132 7.36 20.46 3.58
CA GLY A 132 6.71 20.69 2.28
C GLY A 132 7.44 20.03 1.10
N LEU A 133 8.79 20.09 1.12
CA LEU A 133 9.61 19.39 0.12
C LEU A 133 9.45 17.88 0.24
N ALA A 134 9.52 17.34 1.46
CA ALA A 134 9.41 15.90 1.70
C ALA A 134 8.03 15.34 1.29
N THR A 135 6.94 16.05 1.61
CA THR A 135 5.59 15.67 1.17
C THR A 135 5.38 15.87 -0.33
N GLY A 136 6.05 16.86 -0.94
CA GLY A 136 6.06 17.04 -2.39
C GLY A 136 6.69 15.86 -3.12
N VAL A 137 7.87 15.41 -2.66
CA VAL A 137 8.53 14.21 -3.20
C VAL A 137 7.66 12.96 -3.00
N TRP A 138 6.99 12.84 -1.84
CA TRP A 138 6.03 11.78 -1.61
C TRP A 138 4.84 11.82 -2.57
N GLY A 139 4.27 12.99 -2.81
CA GLY A 139 3.17 13.18 -3.75
C GLY A 139 3.57 12.81 -5.18
N ILE A 140 4.75 13.21 -5.63
CA ILE A 140 5.28 12.84 -6.95
C ILE A 140 5.41 11.32 -7.07
N ALA A 141 6.05 10.66 -6.08
CA ALA A 141 6.18 9.20 -6.09
C ALA A 141 4.82 8.50 -6.11
N ALA A 142 3.87 8.96 -5.28
CA ALA A 142 2.52 8.43 -5.21
C ALA A 142 1.77 8.55 -6.55
N MET A 143 1.96 9.64 -7.30
CA MET A 143 1.31 9.87 -8.59
C MET A 143 1.99 9.15 -9.76
N MET A 144 3.28 8.83 -9.68
CA MET A 144 3.92 8.00 -10.70
C MET A 144 3.39 6.56 -10.71
N ALA A 145 3.02 6.03 -9.54
CA ALA A 145 2.52 4.66 -9.41
C ALA A 145 1.28 4.35 -10.30
N PRO A 146 0.19 5.15 -10.30
CA PRO A 146 -0.95 4.91 -11.18
C PRO A 146 -0.64 5.18 -12.66
N THR A 147 0.36 6.00 -12.99
CA THR A 147 0.80 6.21 -14.38
C THR A 147 1.51 4.97 -14.92
N ILE A 148 2.37 4.34 -14.11
CA ILE A 148 3.16 3.17 -14.51
C ILE A 148 2.34 1.87 -14.44
N GLY A 149 1.43 1.75 -13.47
CA GLY A 149 0.68 0.52 -13.20
C GLY A 149 0.03 -0.11 -14.43
N PRO A 150 -0.82 0.62 -15.19
CA PRO A 150 -1.45 0.09 -16.40
C PRO A 150 -0.45 -0.31 -17.49
N LEU A 151 0.68 0.39 -17.63
CA LEU A 151 1.70 0.08 -18.64
C LEU A 151 2.35 -1.28 -18.42
N LEU A 152 2.47 -1.73 -17.16
CA LEU A 152 3.04 -3.04 -16.83
C LEU A 152 2.09 -4.20 -17.09
N VAL A 153 0.78 -3.93 -17.20
CA VAL A 153 -0.25 -4.96 -17.44
C VAL A 153 -0.54 -5.14 -18.94
N VAL A 154 -0.19 -4.13 -19.76
CA VAL A 154 -0.50 -4.07 -21.20
C VAL A 154 0.63 -4.63 -22.08
N VAL A 155 1.66 -5.26 -21.49
CA VAL A 155 2.76 -5.95 -22.20
C VAL A 155 2.71 -7.43 -21.85
#